data_AF-A0A0C9U3P8-F1
#
_entry.id   AF-A0A0C9U3P8-F1
#
_cell.length_a   1.000
_cell.length_b   1.000
_cell.length_c   1.000
_cell.angle_alpha   90.00
_cell.angle_beta   90.00
_cell.angle_gamma   90.00
#
_symmetry.space_group_name_H-M   'P 1'
#
loop_
_entity.id
_entity.type
_entity.pdbx_description
1 polymer ?
#
loop_
_entity_poly.entity_id
_entity_poly.type
_entity_poly.pdbx_seq_one_letter_code
_entity_poly.pdbx_strand_id
1 'polypeptide(L)' 'KNAGEGLSDRLVEGTLKFREGSVMMWGCMACEGVGYATKINGRMDGDLYLQILKDELQESLEYHGLNP' A
#
# COMPACT_ATOMS: atom_id res chain seq x y z
N LYS A 1 24.42 29.64 8.88
CA LYS A 1 23.85 28.59 8.01
C LYS A 1 24.35 28.85 6.61
N ASN A 2 25.17 27.97 6.06
CA ASN A 2 25.59 28.07 4.67
C ASN A 2 24.42 27.60 3.78
N ALA A 3 24.23 28.22 2.62
CA ALA A 3 23.21 27.79 1.68
C ALA A 3 23.54 26.38 1.17
N GLY A 4 22.67 25.40 1.47
CA GLY A 4 22.81 24.01 1.01
C GLY A 4 23.11 22.96 2.08
N GLU A 5 23.36 23.33 3.34
CA GLU A 5 23.50 22.36 4.43
C GLU A 5 22.12 21.83 4.87
N GLY A 6 21.99 20.51 4.98
CA GLY A 6 20.80 19.85 5.54
C GLY A 6 20.56 20.26 7.01
N LEU A 7 19.30 20.24 7.46
CA LEU A 7 18.97 20.59 8.84
C LEU A 7 19.63 19.58 9.79
N SER A 8 20.35 20.08 10.81
CA SER A 8 20.88 19.22 11.86
C SER A 8 19.75 18.77 12.79
N ASP A 9 19.87 17.59 13.39
CA ASP A 9 18.86 17.00 14.29
C ASP A 9 18.48 17.92 15.47
N ARG A 10 19.37 18.85 15.86
CA ARG A 10 19.12 19.86 16.92
C ARG A 10 18.16 20.97 16.48
N LEU A 11 17.84 21.04 15.18
CA LEU A 11 16.95 22.02 14.55
C LEU A 11 15.66 21.37 14.01
N VAL A 12 15.44 20.08 14.27
CA VAL A 12 14.28 19.33 13.83
C VAL A 12 13.53 18.83 15.06
N GLU A 13 12.22 19.08 15.12
CA GLU A 13 11.35 18.52 16.13
C GLU A 13 10.88 17.12 15.67
N GLY A 14 11.03 16.12 16.54
CA GLY A 14 10.68 14.74 16.20
C GLY A 14 9.17 14.62 15.94
N THR A 15 8.80 13.95 14.85
CA THR A 15 7.39 13.64 14.54
C THR A 15 7.22 12.14 14.31
N LEU A 16 6.11 11.57 14.79
CA LEU A 16 5.82 10.13 14.61
C LEU A 16 5.53 9.78 13.15
N LYS A 17 4.96 10.72 12.39
CA LYS A 17 4.68 10.60 10.96
C LYS A 17 5.14 11.88 10.30
N PHE A 18 6.27 11.78 9.62
CA PHE A 18 6.87 12.89 8.91
C PHE A 18 6.22 13.00 7.52
N ARG A 19 5.68 14.18 7.19
CA ARG A 19 4.98 14.52 5.94
C ARG A 19 3.59 13.87 5.79
N GLU A 20 2.77 14.51 4.96
CA GLU A 20 1.37 14.16 4.68
C GLU A 20 1.21 13.17 3.51
N GLY A 21 2.23 12.38 3.20
CA GLY A 21 2.26 11.52 2.00
C GLY A 21 2.30 10.05 2.34
N SER A 22 1.14 9.42 2.57
CA SER A 22 1.03 7.96 2.70
C SER A 22 0.25 7.37 1.53
N VAL A 23 0.68 6.21 1.04
CA VAL A 23 -0.06 5.41 0.07
C VAL A 23 -0.63 4.20 0.78
N MET A 24 -1.91 3.93 0.59
CA MET A 24 -2.53 2.68 1.03
C MET A 24 -2.61 1.74 -0.17
N MET A 25 -2.26 0.47 0.05
CA MET A 25 -2.32 -0.58 -0.97
C MET A 25 -2.97 -1.82 -0.37
N TRP A 26 -3.65 -2.58 -1.20
CA TRP A 26 -4.10 -3.93 -0.93
C TRP A 26 -3.35 -4.88 -1.85
N GLY A 27 -3.09 -6.10 -1.40
CA GLY A 27 -2.53 -7.18 -2.22
C GLY A 27 -2.66 -8.52 -1.51
N CYS A 28 -2.50 -9.62 -2.24
CA CYS A 28 -2.58 -10.98 -1.71
C CYS A 28 -1.36 -11.83 -2.05
N MET A 29 -1.18 -12.96 -1.36
CA MET A 29 -0.11 -13.93 -1.61
C MET A 29 -0.56 -15.35 -1.34
N ALA A 30 -0.03 -16.29 -2.11
CA ALA A 30 -0.21 -17.74 -1.99
C ALA A 30 1.15 -18.45 -1.92
N CYS A 31 1.17 -19.78 -1.75
CA CYS A 31 2.43 -20.54 -1.75
C CYS A 31 3.18 -20.49 -3.08
N GLU A 32 2.45 -20.27 -4.18
CA GLU A 32 2.91 -20.10 -5.55
C GLU A 32 3.59 -18.74 -5.76
N GLY A 33 3.28 -17.75 -4.90
CA GLY A 33 3.89 -16.43 -4.93
C GLY A 33 2.93 -15.29 -4.60
N VAL A 34 3.34 -14.07 -4.95
CA VAL A 34 2.52 -12.86 -4.80
C VAL A 34 1.41 -12.82 -5.86
N GLY A 35 0.22 -12.36 -5.46
CA GLY A 35 -0.87 -12.04 -6.37
C GLY A 35 -0.86 -10.57 -6.78
N TYR A 36 -1.96 -10.16 -7.42
CA TYR A 36 -2.21 -8.78 -7.79
C TYR A 36 -2.37 -7.88 -6.55
N ALA A 37 -2.13 -6.60 -6.78
CA ALA A 37 -2.18 -5.56 -5.76
C ALA A 37 -2.69 -4.26 -6.36
N THR A 38 -3.48 -3.53 -5.59
CA THR A 38 -4.12 -2.29 -6.04
C THR A 38 -3.94 -1.17 -5.03
N LYS A 39 -3.88 0.06 -5.54
CA LYS A 39 -3.77 1.27 -4.72
C LYS A 39 -5.15 1.67 -4.22
N ILE A 40 -5.25 1.91 -2.92
CA ILE A 40 -6.46 2.43 -2.28
C ILE A 40 -6.39 3.95 -2.22
N ASN A 41 -7.32 4.61 -2.90
CA ASN A 41 -7.49 6.05 -2.83
C ASN A 41 -8.50 6.38 -1.72
N GLY A 42 -8.03 6.94 -0.61
CA GLY A 42 -8.88 7.29 0.53
C GLY A 42 -9.05 6.15 1.54
N ARG A 43 -10.24 6.06 2.16
CA ARG A 43 -10.56 5.03 3.16
C ARG A 43 -11.20 3.84 2.45
N MET A 44 -10.73 2.63 2.76
CA MET A 44 -11.39 1.40 2.35
C MET A 44 -12.71 1.23 3.09
N ASP A 45 -13.79 1.02 2.34
CA ASP A 45 -15.08 0.59 2.86
C ASP A 45 -15.37 -0.87 2.44
N GLY A 46 -16.51 -1.39 2.90
CA GLY A 46 -16.89 -2.77 2.64
C GLY A 46 -17.18 -3.06 1.17
N ASP A 47 -17.74 -2.08 0.45
CA ASP A 47 -18.09 -2.25 -0.96
C ASP A 47 -16.82 -2.29 -1.83
N LEU A 48 -15.87 -1.37 -1.57
CA LEU A 48 -14.56 -1.37 -2.22
C LEU A 48 -13.80 -2.66 -1.91
N TYR A 49 -13.85 -3.14 -0.67
CA TYR A 49 -13.21 -4.40 -0.32
C TYR A 49 -13.82 -5.59 -1.08
N LEU A 50 -15.15 -5.65 -1.19
CA LEU A 50 -15.83 -6.70 -1.97
C LEU A 50 -15.49 -6.62 -3.46
N GLN A 51 -15.32 -5.42 -4.02
CA GLN A 51 -14.86 -5.25 -5.41
C GLN A 51 -13.45 -5.81 -5.60
N ILE A 52 -12.52 -5.44 -4.72
CA ILE A 52 -11.13 -5.93 -4.77
C ILE A 52 -11.07 -7.46 -4.66
N LEU A 53 -11.92 -8.08 -3.85
CA LEU A 53 -11.98 -9.54 -3.77
C LEU A 53 -12.52 -10.18 -5.05
N LYS A 54 -13.49 -9.56 -5.72
CA LYS A 54 -14.07 -10.09 -6.96
C LYS A 54 -13.14 -9.92 -8.16
N ASP A 55 -12.34 -8.87 -8.13
CA ASP A 55 -11.45 -8.51 -9.24
C ASP A 55 -10.05 -9.05 -8.93
N GLU A 56 -9.27 -8.33 -8.12
CA GLU A 56 -7.84 -8.58 -7.88
C GLU A 56 -7.56 -9.95 -7.24
N LEU A 57 -8.34 -10.38 -6.24
CA LEU A 57 -8.11 -11.69 -5.61
C LEU A 57 -8.48 -12.85 -6.54
N GLN A 58 -9.63 -12.76 -7.21
CA GLN A 58 -10.08 -13.80 -8.13
C GLN A 58 -9.12 -13.96 -9.31
N GLU A 59 -8.67 -12.85 -9.91
CA GLU A 59 -7.64 -12.86 -10.94
C GLU A 59 -6.31 -13.43 -10.43
N SER A 60 -5.94 -13.16 -9.18
CA SER A 60 -4.73 -13.73 -8.56
C SER A 60 -4.82 -15.24 -8.40
N LEU A 61 -5.98 -15.75 -7.97
CA LEU A 61 -6.21 -17.19 -7.85
C LEU A 61 -6.17 -17.86 -9.22
N GLU A 62 -6.78 -17.26 -10.24
CA GLU A 62 -6.72 -17.75 -11.62
C GLU A 62 -5.27 -17.75 -12.16
N TYR A 63 -4.52 -16.68 -11.93
CA TYR A 63 -3.11 -16.58 -12.32
C TYR A 63 -2.24 -17.70 -11.71
N HIS A 64 -2.50 -18.05 -10.45
CA HIS A 64 -1.79 -19.13 -9.75
C HIS A 64 -2.40 -20.53 -9.99
N GLY A 65 -3.48 -20.65 -10.77
CA GLY A 65 -4.17 -21.92 -11.00
C GLY A 65 -4.88 -22.48 -9.76
N LEU A 66 -5.22 -21.60 -8.82
CA LEU A 66 -5.90 -21.89 -7.54
C LEU A 66 -7.40 -21.61 -7.59
N ASN A 67 -7.96 -21.37 -8.78
CA ASN A 67 -9.40 -21.14 -8.93
C ASN A 67 -10.16 -22.42 -8.51
N PRO A 68 -11.04 -22.35 -7.48
CA PRO A 68 -11.75 -23.51 -6.96
C PRO A 68 -12.76 -24.14 -7.94
#